data_AF-A0A4R2CKP0-F1
#
_entry.id   AF-A0A4R2CKP0-F1
#
_cell.length_a   1.000
_cell.length_b   1.000
_cell.length_c   1.000
_cell.angle_alpha   90.00
_cell.angle_beta   90.00
_cell.angle_gamma   90.00
#
_symmetry.space_group_name_H-M   'P 1'
#
loop_
_entity.id
_entity.type
_entity.pdbx_description
1 polymer ?
#
loop_
_entity_poly.entity_id
_entity_poly.type
_entity_poly.pdbx_seq_one_letter_code
_entity_poly.pdbx_strand_id
1 'polypeptide(L)'
;MASQPIPPRAGRPAPEEMRSSVSPALRAGLQRWLGDWLVGNADAQGRAVLVAIGLDLDFEGRTDWAFGEILSHADQGDDELLDAVHVTLGVLASGPTTLRAPPHLEVARLLAVGRSAWSATEEGLVHRADPTAQAAFELATSIPGSVSTELTEAWEKAHARQSKPGDAWDHAIKAVEAVLIPIVLPPTQIKPNLGHVLGQLRQLRGQTELWTLGVRGQSRDNSIQPLVSMLTLLWPDPNRHGSPNPEPPATPEEGRVMANLATTIVQWARDGLITRR
;
A
#
# COMPACT_ATOMS: atom_id res chain seq x y z
N MET A 1 13.82 31.45 33.49
CA MET A 1 13.67 29.98 33.47
C MET A 1 12.97 29.61 32.17
N ALA A 2 13.73 29.14 31.18
CA ALA A 2 13.21 28.77 29.87
C ALA A 2 12.46 27.44 29.97
N SER A 3 11.19 27.44 29.57
CA SER A 3 10.34 26.27 29.43
C SER A 3 10.95 25.28 28.45
N GLN A 4 11.31 24.09 28.94
CA GLN A 4 11.78 23.00 28.10
C GLN A 4 10.67 22.52 27.14
N PRO A 5 11.00 22.19 25.88
CA PRO A 5 10.05 21.57 24.96
C PRO A 5 9.69 20.17 25.45
N ILE A 6 8.39 19.90 25.54
CA ILE A 6 7.83 18.62 25.95
C ILE A 6 8.26 17.54 24.93
N PRO A 7 8.91 16.44 25.37
CA PRO A 7 9.37 15.40 24.47
C PRO A 7 8.19 14.66 23.84
N PRO A 8 8.35 14.09 22.63
CA PRO A 8 7.29 13.37 21.96
C PRO A 8 6.95 12.08 22.75
N ARG A 9 5.80 12.09 23.45
CA ARG A 9 4.71 11.10 23.36
C ARG A 9 3.62 11.35 24.41
N ALA A 10 2.62 12.15 24.06
CA ALA A 10 1.29 12.10 24.69
C ALA A 10 0.45 10.96 24.07
N GLY A 11 0.82 9.70 24.33
CA GLY A 11 -0.18 8.62 24.43
C GLY A 11 -0.49 7.70 23.24
N ARG A 12 0.45 7.29 22.37
CA ARG A 12 0.39 6.01 21.61
C ARG A 12 1.74 5.67 20.93
N PRO A 13 2.07 4.38 20.71
CA PRO A 13 3.26 3.96 19.97
C PRO A 13 3.04 4.04 18.45
N ALA A 14 4.01 4.59 17.71
CA ALA A 14 4.13 4.42 16.27
C ALA A 14 4.55 2.97 15.96
N PRO A 15 3.89 2.35 14.98
CA PRO A 15 4.61 1.99 13.75
C PRO A 15 3.84 2.50 12.53
N GLU A 16 4.53 3.20 11.62
CA GLU A 16 3.97 3.81 10.40
C GLU A 16 3.40 2.75 9.43
N GLU A 17 3.94 1.54 9.40
CA GLU A 17 3.61 0.54 8.38
C GLU A 17 2.12 0.16 8.23
N MET A 18 1.60 0.26 7.00
CA MET A 18 0.37 -0.43 6.58
C MET A 18 0.62 -1.94 6.53
N ARG A 19 -0.28 -2.73 7.10
CA ARG A 19 -0.06 -4.17 7.27
C ARG A 19 -1.04 -4.97 6.42
N SER A 20 -0.51 -5.96 5.72
CA SER A 20 -1.29 -7.05 5.10
C SER A 20 -1.87 -7.97 6.18
N SER A 21 -1.07 -8.30 7.21
CA SER A 21 -1.50 -9.09 8.38
C SER A 21 -2.46 -8.32 9.32
N VAL A 22 -3.40 -9.04 9.92
CA VAL A 22 -4.38 -8.53 10.89
C VAL A 22 -3.77 -8.51 12.29
N SER A 23 -3.58 -7.33 12.88
CA SER A 23 -3.09 -7.22 14.27
C SER A 23 -4.03 -7.91 15.28
N PRO A 24 -3.55 -8.42 16.42
CA PRO A 24 -4.41 -9.10 17.41
C PRO A 24 -5.62 -8.28 17.87
N ALA A 25 -5.45 -6.96 18.01
CA ALA A 25 -6.55 -6.05 18.38
C ALA A 25 -7.56 -5.87 17.25
N LEU A 26 -7.11 -5.82 15.99
CA LEU A 26 -7.98 -5.78 14.83
C LEU A 26 -8.76 -7.10 14.69
N ARG A 27 -8.07 -8.24 14.86
CA ARG A 27 -8.67 -9.59 14.87
C ARG A 27 -9.81 -9.67 15.87
N ALA A 28 -9.57 -9.30 17.12
CA ALA A 28 -10.61 -9.30 18.15
C ALA A 28 -11.81 -8.40 17.81
N GLY A 29 -11.56 -7.25 17.17
CA GLY A 29 -12.61 -6.36 16.68
C GLY A 29 -13.45 -6.97 15.56
N LEU A 30 -12.80 -7.60 14.58
CA LEU A 30 -13.48 -8.25 13.45
C LEU A 30 -14.25 -9.51 13.89
N GLN A 31 -13.70 -10.33 14.77
CA GLN A 31 -14.38 -11.49 15.36
C GLN A 31 -15.62 -11.07 16.16
N ARG A 32 -15.51 -10.01 16.96
CA ARG A 32 -16.67 -9.44 17.65
C ARG A 32 -17.74 -8.96 16.66
N TRP A 33 -17.33 -8.26 15.61
CA TRP A 33 -18.24 -7.79 14.57
C TRP A 33 -18.96 -8.97 13.90
N LEU A 34 -18.27 -10.07 13.55
CA LEU A 34 -18.89 -11.28 13.02
C LEU A 34 -19.96 -11.84 13.98
N GLY A 35 -19.65 -11.91 15.28
CA GLY A 35 -20.61 -12.37 16.29
C GLY A 35 -21.87 -11.50 16.40
N ASP A 36 -21.70 -10.17 16.36
CA ASP A 36 -22.82 -9.22 16.45
C ASP A 36 -23.81 -9.39 15.26
N TRP A 37 -23.30 -9.75 14.08
CA TRP A 37 -24.11 -9.88 12.86
C TRP A 37 -24.69 -11.28 12.60
N LEU A 38 -24.01 -12.33 13.09
CA LEU A 38 -24.33 -13.73 12.81
C LEU A 38 -24.99 -14.50 13.96
N VAL A 39 -25.14 -13.91 15.17
CA VAL A 39 -25.77 -14.59 16.32
C VAL A 39 -26.94 -13.81 16.93
N GLY A 40 -26.87 -12.48 16.96
CA GLY A 40 -27.70 -11.66 17.86
C GLY A 40 -29.12 -11.29 17.41
N ASN A 41 -29.58 -11.69 16.23
CA ASN A 41 -30.82 -11.15 15.61
C ASN A 41 -31.74 -12.25 15.04
N ALA A 42 -33.03 -11.95 14.85
CA ALA A 42 -34.06 -12.92 14.44
C ALA A 42 -33.78 -13.66 13.10
N ASP A 43 -32.89 -13.12 12.26
CA ASP A 43 -32.47 -13.68 10.97
C ASP A 43 -30.98 -14.11 10.96
N ALA A 44 -30.36 -14.19 12.13
CA ALA A 44 -28.94 -14.51 12.28
C ALA A 44 -28.58 -15.91 11.75
N GLN A 45 -29.43 -16.91 12.01
CA GLN A 45 -29.21 -18.28 11.54
C GLN A 45 -29.25 -18.39 10.00
N GLY A 46 -30.19 -17.69 9.35
CA GLY A 46 -30.26 -17.65 7.89
C GLY A 46 -29.02 -17.05 7.27
N ARG A 47 -28.52 -15.94 7.83
CA ARG A 47 -27.26 -15.32 7.40
C ARG A 47 -26.05 -16.21 7.63
N ALA A 48 -25.95 -16.85 8.80
CA ALA A 48 -24.85 -17.76 9.10
C ALA A 48 -24.78 -18.92 8.09
N VAL A 49 -25.93 -19.48 7.68
CA VAL A 49 -25.98 -20.50 6.63
C VAL A 49 -25.49 -19.96 5.29
N LEU A 50 -25.95 -18.76 4.88
CA LEU A 50 -25.50 -18.15 3.62
C LEU A 50 -23.99 -17.84 3.62
N VAL A 51 -23.44 -17.39 4.75
CA VAL A 51 -22.01 -17.14 4.90
C VAL A 51 -21.22 -18.45 4.85
N ALA A 52 -21.67 -19.49 5.55
CA ALA A 52 -21.03 -20.80 5.52
C ALA A 52 -21.02 -21.39 4.09
N ILE A 53 -22.11 -21.21 3.33
CA ILE A 53 -22.15 -21.57 1.90
C ILE A 53 -21.15 -20.75 1.09
N GLY A 54 -21.07 -19.43 1.32
CA GLY A 54 -20.13 -18.56 0.60
C GLY A 54 -18.66 -18.85 0.90
N LEU A 55 -18.37 -19.45 2.05
CA LEU A 55 -17.03 -19.92 2.45
C LEU A 55 -16.78 -21.40 2.13
N ASP A 56 -17.73 -22.09 1.50
CA ASP A 56 -17.68 -23.53 1.19
C ASP A 56 -17.40 -24.41 2.43
N LEU A 57 -18.03 -24.09 3.56
CA LEU A 57 -17.89 -24.82 4.81
C LEU A 57 -18.92 -25.95 4.92
N ASP A 58 -18.44 -27.14 5.32
CA ASP A 58 -19.32 -28.26 5.66
C ASP A 58 -19.82 -28.13 7.09
N PHE A 59 -21.14 -28.03 7.25
CA PHE A 59 -21.82 -28.02 8.54
C PHE A 59 -22.77 -29.22 8.69
N GLU A 60 -22.55 -30.30 7.93
CA GLU A 60 -23.28 -31.58 8.01
C GLU A 60 -24.82 -31.45 7.92
N GLY A 61 -25.30 -30.40 7.23
CA GLY A 61 -26.73 -30.07 7.16
C GLY A 61 -27.34 -29.53 8.46
N ARG A 62 -26.52 -29.32 9.49
CA ARG A 62 -26.89 -28.72 10.79
C ARG A 62 -26.78 -27.20 10.72
N THR A 63 -27.87 -26.53 10.35
CA THR A 63 -27.90 -25.07 10.21
C THR A 63 -27.61 -24.31 11.51
N ASP A 64 -27.80 -24.96 12.66
CA ASP A 64 -27.42 -24.45 13.98
C ASP A 64 -25.89 -24.40 14.20
N TRP A 65 -25.11 -25.13 13.40
CA TRP A 65 -23.65 -25.21 13.51
C TRP A 65 -22.90 -24.24 12.60
N ALA A 66 -23.58 -23.68 11.58
CA ALA A 66 -22.96 -22.81 10.58
C ALA A 66 -22.11 -21.68 11.19
N PHE A 67 -22.59 -21.04 12.26
CA PHE A 67 -21.80 -20.00 12.94
C PHE A 67 -20.54 -20.54 13.63
N GLY A 68 -20.63 -21.72 14.26
CA GLY A 68 -19.48 -22.37 14.88
C GLY A 68 -18.39 -22.69 13.85
N GLU A 69 -18.78 -23.19 12.68
CA GLU A 69 -17.85 -23.47 11.58
C GLU A 69 -17.21 -22.20 11.02
N ILE A 70 -17.99 -21.10 10.87
CA ILE A 70 -17.45 -19.80 10.44
C ILE A 70 -16.39 -19.28 11.43
N LEU A 71 -16.64 -19.39 12.73
CA LEU A 71 -15.64 -19.00 13.74
C LEU A 71 -14.42 -19.90 13.70
N SER A 72 -14.61 -21.22 13.58
CA SER A 72 -13.50 -22.17 13.47
C SER A 72 -12.66 -21.91 12.23
N HIS A 73 -13.25 -21.50 11.11
CA HIS A 73 -12.55 -21.07 9.91
C HIS A 73 -11.77 -19.77 10.16
N ALA A 74 -12.43 -18.74 10.69
CA ALA A 74 -11.80 -17.44 10.98
C ALA A 74 -10.64 -17.51 12.01
N ASP A 75 -10.61 -18.54 12.85
CA ASP A 75 -9.53 -18.77 13.82
C ASP A 75 -8.28 -19.43 13.20
N GLN A 76 -8.34 -19.93 11.95
CA GLN A 76 -7.21 -20.59 11.29
C GLN A 76 -6.09 -19.62 10.91
N GLY A 77 -6.43 -18.38 10.54
CA GLY A 77 -5.47 -17.40 10.07
C GLY A 77 -6.09 -16.03 9.81
N ASP A 78 -5.26 -15.11 9.31
CA ASP A 78 -5.68 -13.73 9.01
C ASP A 78 -6.54 -13.67 7.74
N ASP A 79 -6.19 -14.49 6.75
CA ASP A 79 -6.89 -14.55 5.46
C ASP A 79 -8.29 -15.16 5.64
N GLU A 80 -8.41 -16.26 6.39
CA GLU A 80 -9.70 -16.91 6.68
C GLU A 80 -10.64 -15.99 7.47
N LEU A 81 -10.09 -15.16 8.36
CA LEU A 81 -10.87 -14.14 9.06
C LEU A 81 -11.37 -13.05 8.09
N LEU A 82 -10.51 -12.59 7.17
CA LEU A 82 -10.87 -11.58 6.19
C LEU A 82 -11.89 -12.10 5.17
N ASP A 83 -11.77 -13.36 4.76
CA ASP A 83 -12.74 -14.05 3.91
C ASP A 83 -14.11 -14.15 4.60
N ALA A 84 -14.14 -14.55 5.88
CA ALA A 84 -15.37 -14.58 6.65
C ALA A 84 -16.04 -13.20 6.75
N VAL A 85 -15.25 -12.14 6.95
CA VAL A 85 -15.74 -10.75 6.95
C VAL A 85 -16.24 -10.33 5.57
N HIS A 86 -15.50 -10.64 4.51
CA HIS A 86 -15.85 -10.32 3.12
C HIS A 86 -17.19 -10.94 2.73
N VAL A 87 -17.35 -12.24 2.92
CA VAL A 87 -18.58 -12.97 2.60
C VAL A 87 -19.75 -12.47 3.44
N THR A 88 -19.52 -12.19 4.73
CA THR A 88 -20.57 -11.65 5.62
C THR A 88 -21.09 -10.29 5.13
N LEU A 89 -20.21 -9.39 4.67
CA LEU A 89 -20.64 -8.11 4.09
C LEU A 89 -21.51 -8.30 2.85
N GLY A 90 -21.11 -9.20 1.92
CA GLY A 90 -21.91 -9.50 0.72
C GLY A 90 -23.29 -10.08 1.02
N VAL A 91 -23.39 -10.98 2.01
CA VAL A 91 -24.67 -11.52 2.49
C VAL A 91 -25.55 -10.42 3.09
N LEU A 92 -24.96 -9.52 3.88
CA LEU A 92 -25.68 -8.39 4.50
C LEU A 92 -26.18 -7.38 3.46
N ALA A 93 -25.40 -7.10 2.41
CA ALA A 93 -25.81 -6.21 1.33
C ALA A 93 -26.93 -6.79 0.45
N SER A 94 -26.98 -8.13 0.33
CA SER A 94 -28.02 -8.84 -0.42
C SER A 94 -29.33 -8.99 0.36
N GLY A 95 -29.34 -8.68 1.67
CA GLY A 95 -30.48 -8.81 2.56
C GLY A 95 -31.40 -7.58 2.62
N PRO A 96 -32.51 -7.65 3.39
CA PRO A 96 -33.44 -6.53 3.53
C PRO A 96 -32.78 -5.31 4.19
N THR A 97 -33.01 -4.12 3.61
CA THR A 97 -32.32 -2.85 3.90
C THR A 97 -32.75 -2.17 5.21
N THR A 98 -33.13 -2.91 6.24
CA THR A 98 -33.74 -2.36 7.48
C THR A 98 -32.73 -2.01 8.58
N LEU A 99 -31.43 -2.07 8.28
CA LEU A 99 -30.38 -1.83 9.27
C LEU A 99 -30.21 -0.33 9.56
N ARG A 100 -30.05 0.00 10.83
CA ARG A 100 -29.94 1.38 11.34
C ARG A 100 -28.65 2.10 10.87
N ALA A 101 -27.62 1.33 10.54
CA ALA A 101 -26.36 1.80 9.97
C ALA A 101 -25.79 0.75 9.00
N PRO A 102 -25.12 1.16 7.91
CA PRO A 102 -24.51 0.22 6.98
C PRO A 102 -23.37 -0.58 7.65
N PRO A 103 -23.43 -1.93 7.66
CA PRO A 103 -22.47 -2.77 8.38
C PRO A 103 -21.01 -2.56 7.93
N HIS A 104 -20.81 -2.30 6.64
CA HIS A 104 -19.49 -2.06 6.06
C HIS A 104 -18.77 -0.83 6.65
N LEU A 105 -19.48 0.17 7.16
CA LEU A 105 -18.86 1.35 7.76
C LEU A 105 -18.17 1.02 9.09
N GLU A 106 -18.67 0.05 9.84
CA GLU A 106 -18.05 -0.41 11.08
C GLU A 106 -16.75 -1.17 10.78
N VAL A 107 -16.80 -2.09 9.82
CA VAL A 107 -15.62 -2.81 9.33
C VAL A 107 -14.59 -1.86 8.74
N ALA A 108 -15.01 -0.89 7.92
CA ALA A 108 -14.12 0.12 7.34
C ALA A 108 -13.41 0.93 8.44
N ARG A 109 -14.09 1.25 9.55
CA ARG A 109 -13.46 1.91 10.70
C ARG A 109 -12.46 1.01 11.41
N LEU A 110 -12.81 -0.25 11.66
CA LEU A 110 -11.91 -1.23 12.28
C LEU A 110 -10.65 -1.40 11.43
N LEU A 111 -10.79 -1.68 10.13
CA LEU A 111 -9.68 -1.83 9.20
C LEU A 111 -8.83 -0.56 9.08
N ALA A 112 -9.46 0.63 9.09
CA ALA A 112 -8.74 1.90 9.08
C ALA A 112 -7.94 2.16 10.37
N VAL A 113 -8.54 1.93 11.54
CA VAL A 113 -7.85 2.08 12.83
C VAL A 113 -6.73 1.03 12.97
N GLY A 114 -6.96 -0.18 12.46
CA GLY A 114 -6.00 -1.26 12.44
C GLY A 114 -4.93 -1.17 11.33
N ARG A 115 -4.95 -0.10 10.52
CA ARG A 115 -3.99 0.13 9.41
C ARG A 115 -3.91 -1.02 8.40
N SER A 116 -5.04 -1.68 8.16
CA SER A 116 -5.12 -2.79 7.20
C SER A 116 -4.97 -2.26 5.76
N ALA A 117 -4.32 -3.07 4.92
CA ALA A 117 -4.31 -2.92 3.48
C ALA A 117 -5.71 -3.07 2.84
N TRP A 118 -6.69 -3.56 3.61
CA TRP A 118 -8.07 -3.74 3.17
C TRP A 118 -8.98 -2.56 3.56
N SER A 119 -10.04 -2.38 2.80
CA SER A 119 -11.15 -1.48 3.09
C SER A 119 -12.46 -2.22 2.86
N ALA A 120 -13.48 -1.91 3.64
CA ALA A 120 -14.81 -2.48 3.42
C ALA A 120 -15.64 -1.58 2.50
N THR A 121 -16.39 -2.21 1.61
CA THR A 121 -17.47 -1.64 0.79
C THR A 121 -18.77 -2.37 1.15
N GLU A 122 -19.89 -1.95 0.56
CA GLU A 122 -21.16 -2.68 0.70
C GLU A 122 -21.04 -4.13 0.23
N GLU A 123 -20.29 -4.36 -0.84
CA GLU A 123 -20.20 -5.67 -1.51
C GLU A 123 -19.15 -6.60 -0.88
N GLY A 124 -18.26 -6.10 -0.03
CA GLY A 124 -17.20 -6.92 0.56
C GLY A 124 -15.96 -6.14 0.98
N LEU A 125 -14.84 -6.84 1.08
CA LEU A 125 -13.52 -6.24 1.27
C LEU A 125 -12.83 -6.01 -0.08
N VAL A 126 -12.21 -4.83 -0.22
CA VAL A 126 -11.36 -4.47 -1.36
C VAL A 126 -9.99 -4.04 -0.84
N HIS A 127 -8.92 -4.36 -1.57
CA HIS A 127 -7.62 -3.80 -1.24
C HIS A 127 -7.55 -2.30 -1.53
N ARG A 128 -6.78 -1.56 -0.73
CA ARG A 128 -6.50 -0.13 -0.94
C ARG A 128 -5.50 0.15 -2.04
N ALA A 129 -4.74 -0.88 -2.41
CA ALA A 129 -3.83 -0.92 -3.54
C ALA A 129 -4.14 -2.17 -4.38
N ASP A 130 -3.82 -2.16 -5.67
CA ASP A 130 -3.90 -3.40 -6.45
C ASP A 130 -3.01 -4.49 -5.81
N PRO A 131 -3.47 -5.76 -5.69
CA PRO A 131 -2.68 -6.82 -5.04
C PRO A 131 -1.32 -7.06 -5.68
N THR A 132 -1.21 -6.91 -7.01
CA THR A 132 0.06 -7.06 -7.73
C THR A 132 1.00 -5.91 -7.38
N ALA A 133 0.45 -4.70 -7.30
CA ALA A 133 1.22 -3.53 -6.88
C ALA A 133 1.68 -3.64 -5.42
N GLN A 134 0.83 -4.16 -4.53
CA GLN A 134 1.17 -4.43 -3.12
C GLN A 134 2.31 -5.45 -3.01
N ALA A 135 2.23 -6.58 -3.74
CA ALA A 135 3.28 -7.59 -3.75
C ALA A 135 4.61 -7.02 -4.29
N ALA A 136 4.55 -6.18 -5.32
CA ALA A 136 5.72 -5.48 -5.84
C ALA A 136 6.34 -4.54 -4.79
N PHE A 137 5.51 -3.78 -4.08
CA PHE A 137 5.94 -2.91 -2.98
C PHE A 137 6.62 -3.70 -1.85
N GLU A 138 6.03 -4.82 -1.42
CA GLU A 138 6.59 -5.69 -0.39
C GLU A 138 7.96 -6.25 -0.80
N LEU A 139 8.10 -6.70 -2.05
CA LEU A 139 9.39 -7.13 -2.59
C LEU A 139 10.40 -5.97 -2.61
N ALA A 140 9.97 -4.79 -3.05
CA ALA A 140 10.78 -3.57 -3.12
C ALA A 140 11.18 -3.01 -1.75
N THR A 141 10.55 -3.46 -0.66
CA THR A 141 10.83 -3.03 0.72
C THR A 141 11.40 -4.14 1.61
N SER A 142 11.55 -5.36 1.07
CA SER A 142 12.08 -6.54 1.77
C SER A 142 13.46 -6.37 2.42
N ILE A 143 14.32 -5.49 1.89
CA ILE A 143 15.64 -5.18 2.45
C ILE A 143 15.52 -3.93 3.32
N PRO A 144 15.74 -4.00 4.64
CA PRO A 144 15.68 -2.81 5.51
C PRO A 144 16.71 -1.74 5.13
N GLY A 145 16.34 -0.47 5.27
CA GLY A 145 17.24 0.67 5.01
C GLY A 145 16.48 1.91 4.57
N SER A 146 17.20 3.00 4.28
CA SER A 146 16.61 4.29 3.90
C SER A 146 15.70 4.18 2.67
N VAL A 147 16.07 3.37 1.67
CA VAL A 147 15.24 3.11 0.49
C VAL A 147 13.87 2.58 0.88
N SER A 148 13.83 1.55 1.74
CA SER A 148 12.57 0.93 2.17
C SER A 148 11.77 1.85 3.09
N THR A 149 12.43 2.59 3.98
CA THR A 149 11.76 3.60 4.82
C THR A 149 11.05 4.65 3.97
N GLU A 150 11.74 5.27 3.02
CA GLU A 150 11.16 6.30 2.17
C GLU A 150 10.07 5.73 1.24
N LEU A 151 10.25 4.53 0.71
CA LEU A 151 9.26 3.89 -0.15
C LEU A 151 7.98 3.51 0.62
N THR A 152 8.12 3.02 1.86
CA THR A 152 6.99 2.74 2.75
C THR A 152 6.20 4.01 3.06
N GLU A 153 6.89 5.09 3.39
CA GLU A 153 6.28 6.40 3.63
C GLU A 153 5.54 6.94 2.40
N ALA A 154 6.06 6.69 1.19
CA ALA A 154 5.38 7.04 -0.06
C ALA A 154 4.11 6.21 -0.25
N TRP A 155 4.21 4.88 -0.07
CA TRP A 155 3.12 3.93 -0.25
C TRP A 155 1.94 4.23 0.69
N GLU A 156 2.22 4.45 1.97
CA GLU A 156 1.21 4.76 2.96
C GLU A 156 0.48 6.05 2.65
N LYS A 157 1.21 7.11 2.32
CA LYS A 157 0.60 8.41 2.03
C LYS A 157 -0.22 8.39 0.74
N ALA A 158 0.13 7.53 -0.22
CA ALA A 158 -0.64 7.32 -1.44
C ALA A 158 -1.93 6.49 -1.23
N HIS A 159 -1.85 5.43 -0.42
CA HIS A 159 -2.91 4.42 -0.29
C HIS A 159 -3.71 4.51 1.02
N ALA A 160 -3.37 5.43 1.93
CA ALA A 160 -4.16 5.70 3.13
C ALA A 160 -5.57 6.21 2.79
N ARG A 161 -6.51 5.99 3.73
CA ARG A 161 -7.90 6.51 3.65
C ARG A 161 -7.95 8.02 3.44
N GLN A 162 -7.06 8.74 4.12
CA GLN A 162 -6.82 10.17 3.90
C GLN A 162 -5.46 10.27 3.23
N SER A 163 -5.44 10.10 1.91
CA SER A 163 -4.20 10.20 1.16
C SER A 163 -3.59 11.60 1.29
N LYS A 164 -2.26 11.65 1.26
CA LYS A 164 -1.46 12.87 1.24
C LYS A 164 -0.58 12.83 -0.01
N PRO A 165 -1.12 13.17 -1.18
CA PRO A 165 -0.47 12.81 -2.44
C PRO A 165 0.84 13.57 -2.69
N GLY A 166 0.92 14.84 -2.26
CA GLY A 166 2.16 15.62 -2.34
C GLY A 166 3.28 14.99 -1.49
N ASP A 167 2.98 14.64 -0.24
CA ASP A 167 3.95 13.96 0.62
C ASP A 167 4.33 12.58 0.05
N ALA A 168 3.37 11.83 -0.52
CA ALA A 168 3.64 10.55 -1.16
C ALA A 168 4.65 10.70 -2.32
N TRP A 169 4.48 11.74 -3.15
CA TRP A 169 5.39 12.06 -4.24
C TRP A 169 6.79 12.45 -3.72
N ASP A 170 6.89 13.31 -2.71
CA ASP A 170 8.18 13.71 -2.12
C ASP A 170 8.96 12.50 -1.58
N HIS A 171 8.29 11.61 -0.86
CA HIS A 171 8.89 10.36 -0.37
C HIS A 171 9.24 9.37 -1.51
N ALA A 172 8.45 9.33 -2.59
CA ALA A 172 8.78 8.53 -3.77
C ALA A 172 10.08 8.99 -4.44
N ILE A 173 10.28 10.31 -4.57
CA ILE A 173 11.56 10.89 -5.05
C ILE A 173 12.71 10.48 -4.14
N LYS A 174 12.55 10.62 -2.80
CA LYS A 174 13.60 10.26 -1.83
C LYS A 174 13.99 8.79 -1.88
N ALA A 175 13.02 7.89 -2.04
CA ALA A 175 13.28 6.46 -2.20
C ALA A 175 14.13 6.16 -3.44
N VAL A 176 13.79 6.80 -4.56
CA VAL A 176 14.53 6.67 -5.82
C VAL A 176 15.91 7.32 -5.75
N GLU A 177 16.06 8.47 -5.09
CA GLU A 177 17.36 9.07 -4.80
C GLU A 177 18.23 8.13 -3.96
N ALA A 178 17.67 7.57 -2.88
CA ALA A 178 18.39 6.68 -1.98
C ALA A 178 18.91 5.42 -2.68
N VAL A 179 18.18 4.88 -3.68
CA VAL A 179 18.60 3.68 -4.41
C VAL A 179 19.55 4.00 -5.58
N LEU A 180 19.34 5.10 -6.31
CA LEU A 180 20.10 5.40 -7.52
C LEU A 180 21.36 6.21 -7.29
N ILE A 181 21.41 7.08 -6.28
CA ILE A 181 22.61 7.91 -6.00
C ILE A 181 23.86 7.03 -5.80
N PRO A 182 23.82 5.96 -4.97
CA PRO A 182 25.00 5.11 -4.75
C PRO A 182 25.43 4.33 -6.00
N ILE A 183 24.52 4.11 -6.96
CA ILE A 183 24.77 3.36 -8.20
C ILE A 183 25.36 4.29 -9.26
N VAL A 184 24.72 5.45 -9.47
CA VAL A 184 24.93 6.29 -10.66
C VAL A 184 25.95 7.39 -10.41
N LEU A 185 25.99 7.97 -9.21
CA LEU A 185 26.80 9.13 -8.92
C LEU A 185 28.16 8.73 -8.33
N PRO A 186 29.25 9.47 -8.65
CA PRO A 186 30.52 9.26 -7.97
C PRO A 186 30.39 9.65 -6.48
N PRO A 187 31.12 8.99 -5.56
CA PRO A 187 31.11 9.30 -4.13
C PRO A 187 31.51 10.75 -3.80
N THR A 188 32.21 11.43 -4.72
CA THR A 188 32.65 12.82 -4.58
C THR A 188 31.56 13.85 -4.91
N GLN A 189 30.38 13.41 -5.36
CA GLN A 189 29.30 14.32 -5.71
C GLN A 189 28.81 15.09 -4.47
N ILE A 190 28.88 16.42 -4.54
CA ILE A 190 28.41 17.31 -3.48
C ILE A 190 26.90 17.49 -3.61
N LYS A 191 26.15 17.32 -2.51
CA LYS A 191 24.68 17.45 -2.45
C LYS A 191 23.97 16.65 -3.55
N PRO A 192 24.17 15.32 -3.60
CA PRO A 192 23.57 14.49 -4.63
C PRO A 192 22.04 14.54 -4.55
N ASN A 193 21.39 14.52 -5.71
CA ASN A 193 19.93 14.51 -5.85
C ASN A 193 19.55 13.86 -7.19
N LEU A 194 18.25 13.70 -7.44
CA LEU A 194 17.75 13.03 -8.63
C LEU A 194 18.07 13.79 -9.94
N GLY A 195 18.18 15.11 -9.88
CA GLY A 195 18.64 15.92 -11.01
C GLY A 195 20.07 15.57 -11.45
N HIS A 196 20.98 15.33 -10.49
CA HIS A 196 22.33 14.85 -10.80
C HIS A 196 22.32 13.45 -11.40
N VAL A 197 21.46 12.55 -10.90
CA VAL A 197 21.29 11.19 -11.44
C VAL A 197 20.83 11.26 -12.90
N LEU A 198 19.79 12.05 -13.19
CA LEU A 198 19.30 12.30 -14.55
C LEU A 198 20.42 12.84 -15.46
N GLY A 199 21.22 13.78 -14.96
CA GLY A 199 22.37 14.32 -15.67
C GLY A 199 23.39 13.24 -16.05
N GLN A 200 23.72 12.35 -15.12
CA GLN A 200 24.65 11.23 -15.36
C GLN A 200 24.09 10.17 -16.31
N LEU A 201 22.81 9.77 -16.15
CA LEU A 201 22.18 8.78 -17.03
C LEU A 201 22.07 9.25 -18.48
N ARG A 202 21.94 10.57 -18.71
CA ARG A 202 21.92 11.17 -20.05
C ARG A 202 23.30 11.32 -20.69
N GLN A 203 24.40 11.01 -19.98
CA GLN A 203 25.74 11.15 -20.54
C GLN A 203 26.03 10.12 -21.63
N LEU A 204 26.72 10.58 -22.66
CA LEU A 204 27.20 9.78 -23.77
C LEU A 204 28.73 9.73 -23.78
N ARG A 205 29.30 8.61 -24.22
CA ARG A 205 30.69 8.49 -24.66
C ARG A 205 30.69 8.40 -26.19
N GLY A 206 31.02 9.52 -26.85
CA GLY A 206 30.80 9.65 -28.29
C GLY A 206 29.29 9.67 -28.59
N GLN A 207 28.82 8.69 -29.36
CA GLN A 207 27.40 8.53 -29.71
C GLN A 207 26.71 7.43 -28.87
N THR A 208 27.38 6.92 -27.84
CA THR A 208 26.92 5.73 -27.11
C THR A 208 26.58 6.09 -25.68
N GLU A 209 25.41 5.63 -25.21
CA GLU A 209 25.00 5.76 -23.81
C GLU A 209 26.00 5.06 -22.88
N LEU A 210 26.37 5.75 -21.80
CA LEU A 210 27.24 5.19 -20.76
C LEU A 210 26.53 4.22 -19.84
N TRP A 211 25.20 4.31 -19.78
CA TRP A 211 24.35 3.50 -18.93
C TRP A 211 23.43 2.64 -19.78
N THR A 212 23.06 1.49 -19.24
CA THR A 212 22.17 0.53 -19.89
C THR A 212 21.15 -0.03 -18.92
N LEU A 213 20.00 -0.40 -19.49
CA LEU A 213 18.97 -1.16 -18.81
C LEU A 213 19.09 -2.65 -19.15
N GLY A 214 18.87 -3.54 -18.19
CA GLY A 214 19.01 -5.00 -18.32
C GLY A 214 17.99 -5.67 -19.24
N VAL A 215 17.10 -4.89 -19.88
CA VAL A 215 16.11 -5.37 -20.84
C VAL A 215 16.31 -4.71 -22.20
N ARG A 216 15.94 -5.42 -23.27
CA ARG A 216 16.03 -4.90 -24.64
C ARG A 216 14.75 -4.16 -25.02
N GLY A 217 14.91 -2.93 -25.52
CA GLY A 217 13.82 -2.11 -26.04
C GLY A 217 13.37 -2.53 -27.44
N GLN A 218 12.53 -1.69 -28.06
CA GLN A 218 11.98 -1.93 -29.40
C GLN A 218 13.09 -2.09 -30.46
N SER A 219 14.13 -1.25 -30.39
CA SER A 219 15.30 -1.30 -31.25
C SER A 219 16.25 -2.48 -30.94
N ARG A 220 15.84 -3.36 -30.01
CA ARG A 220 16.62 -4.50 -29.47
C ARG A 220 17.92 -4.09 -28.78
N ASP A 221 18.06 -2.82 -28.44
CA ASP A 221 19.15 -2.26 -27.65
C ASP A 221 18.80 -2.22 -26.16
N ASN A 222 19.83 -2.08 -25.32
CA ASN A 222 19.68 -1.98 -23.86
C ASN A 222 19.62 -0.51 -23.41
N SER A 223 18.88 0.33 -24.15
CA SER A 223 18.89 1.78 -23.92
C SER A 223 18.41 2.15 -22.52
N ILE A 224 19.04 3.16 -21.92
CA ILE A 224 18.66 3.70 -20.60
C ILE A 224 17.48 4.68 -20.69
N GLN A 225 17.07 5.10 -21.89
CA GLN A 225 16.04 6.12 -22.08
C GLN A 225 14.70 5.83 -21.36
N PRO A 226 14.18 4.58 -21.31
CA PRO A 226 12.95 4.32 -20.57
C PRO A 226 13.02 4.74 -19.10
N LEU A 227 14.15 4.44 -18.43
CA LEU A 227 14.37 4.89 -17.05
C LEU A 227 14.48 6.42 -16.98
N VAL A 228 15.19 7.04 -17.92
CA VAL A 228 15.31 8.51 -17.97
C VAL A 228 13.93 9.17 -18.11
N SER A 229 13.03 8.62 -18.92
CA SER A 229 11.66 9.11 -19.07
C SER A 229 10.85 8.96 -17.79
N MET A 230 10.92 7.81 -17.12
CA MET A 230 10.25 7.58 -15.83
C MET A 230 10.75 8.57 -14.76
N LEU A 231 12.07 8.78 -14.67
CA LEU A 231 12.66 9.74 -13.72
C LEU A 231 12.30 11.19 -14.03
N THR A 232 12.09 11.52 -15.31
CA THR A 232 11.63 12.85 -15.72
C THR A 232 10.16 13.08 -15.41
N LEU A 233 9.35 12.02 -15.39
CA LEU A 233 7.96 12.09 -14.91
C LEU A 233 7.90 12.27 -13.38
N LEU A 234 8.78 11.57 -12.65
CA LEU A 234 8.86 11.62 -11.19
C LEU A 234 9.45 12.96 -10.67
N TRP A 235 10.31 13.63 -11.44
CA TRP A 235 11.05 14.81 -10.98
C TRP A 235 11.15 15.92 -12.03
N PRO A 236 11.02 17.20 -11.64
CA PRO A 236 10.86 17.71 -10.27
C PRO A 236 9.44 17.55 -9.72
N ASP A 237 9.29 17.49 -8.38
CA ASP A 237 7.97 17.62 -7.74
C ASP A 237 7.44 19.04 -7.98
N PRO A 238 6.34 19.20 -8.74
CA PRO A 238 5.76 20.51 -9.04
C PRO A 238 5.19 21.23 -7.81
N ASN A 239 4.84 20.47 -6.76
CA ASN A 239 4.23 20.98 -5.54
C ASN A 239 5.25 21.26 -4.43
N ARG A 240 6.56 21.27 -4.75
CA ARG A 240 7.60 21.63 -3.79
C ARG A 240 7.29 22.98 -3.14
N HIS A 241 7.18 22.97 -1.80
CA HIS A 241 7.01 24.18 -1.02
C HIS A 241 8.07 25.23 -1.40
N GLY A 242 7.61 26.40 -1.86
CA GLY A 242 8.48 27.51 -2.26
C GLY A 242 8.72 27.66 -3.76
N SER A 243 8.05 26.88 -4.62
CA SER A 243 8.02 27.18 -6.06
C SER A 243 7.42 28.59 -6.29
N PRO A 244 8.08 29.45 -7.10
CA PRO A 244 7.56 30.79 -7.41
C PRO A 244 6.24 30.74 -8.19
N ASN A 245 5.95 29.62 -8.85
CA ASN A 245 4.68 29.33 -9.50
C ASN A 245 4.06 28.10 -8.81
N PRO A 246 3.16 28.28 -7.84
CA PRO A 246 2.50 27.16 -7.20
C PRO A 246 1.56 26.46 -8.20
N GLU A 247 1.81 25.18 -8.45
CA GLU A 247 0.92 24.31 -9.20
C GLU A 247 -0.27 23.84 -8.34
N PRO A 248 -1.34 23.28 -8.95
CA PRO A 248 -2.39 22.62 -8.20
C PRO A 248 -1.82 21.49 -7.31
N PRO A 249 -2.34 21.31 -6.08
CA PRO A 249 -1.94 20.21 -5.22
C PRO A 249 -2.10 18.86 -5.93
N ALA A 250 -1.13 17.97 -5.72
CA ALA A 250 -1.16 16.63 -6.30
C ALA A 250 -2.46 15.90 -5.93
N THR A 251 -3.04 15.24 -6.94
CA THR A 251 -4.24 14.41 -6.82
C THR A 251 -3.92 13.05 -6.19
N PRO A 252 -4.89 12.38 -5.56
CA PRO A 252 -4.72 11.01 -5.05
C PRO A 252 -4.16 10.03 -6.09
N GLU A 253 -4.60 10.16 -7.34
CA GLU A 253 -4.16 9.36 -8.47
C GLU A 253 -2.67 9.58 -8.76
N GLU A 254 -2.21 10.84 -8.80
CA GLU A 254 -0.80 11.17 -8.97
C GLU A 254 0.05 10.57 -7.84
N GLY A 255 -0.37 10.73 -6.59
CA GLY A 255 0.35 10.14 -5.45
C GLY A 255 0.53 8.61 -5.57
N ARG A 256 -0.52 7.91 -6.00
CA ARG A 256 -0.47 6.45 -6.23
C ARG A 256 0.41 6.09 -7.42
N VAL A 257 0.31 6.82 -8.53
CA VAL A 257 1.16 6.60 -9.71
C VAL A 257 2.63 6.77 -9.34
N MET A 258 2.98 7.81 -8.59
CA MET A 258 4.37 8.09 -8.21
C MET A 258 4.93 7.05 -7.23
N ALA A 259 4.12 6.58 -6.27
CA ALA A 259 4.51 5.48 -5.38
C ALA A 259 4.75 4.17 -6.15
N ASN A 260 3.88 3.82 -7.10
CA ASN A 260 4.04 2.64 -7.96
C ASN A 260 5.26 2.76 -8.90
N LEU A 261 5.48 3.96 -9.44
CA LEU A 261 6.63 4.24 -10.31
C LEU A 261 7.95 4.09 -9.54
N ALA A 262 8.04 4.67 -8.34
CA ALA A 262 9.19 4.52 -7.46
C ALA A 262 9.41 3.06 -7.05
N THR A 263 8.34 2.31 -6.73
CA THR A 263 8.40 0.88 -6.42
C THR A 263 9.07 0.10 -7.57
N THR A 264 8.63 0.34 -8.81
CA THR A 264 9.20 -0.30 -10.00
C THR A 264 10.69 0.03 -10.18
N ILE A 265 11.06 1.30 -10.03
CA ILE A 265 12.46 1.74 -10.19
C ILE A 265 13.36 1.15 -9.10
N VAL A 266 12.89 1.10 -7.86
CA VAL A 266 13.62 0.48 -6.74
C VAL A 266 13.87 -1.00 -7.00
N GLN A 267 12.88 -1.73 -7.51
CA GLN A 267 13.07 -3.14 -7.91
C GLN A 267 14.13 -3.26 -9.00
N TRP A 268 14.03 -2.49 -10.10
CA TRP A 268 15.02 -2.55 -11.18
C TRP A 268 16.44 -2.27 -10.70
N ALA A 269 16.60 -1.32 -9.79
CA ALA A 269 17.90 -1.00 -9.21
C ALA A 269 18.44 -2.16 -8.34
N ARG A 270 17.59 -2.77 -7.51
CA ARG A 270 17.97 -3.91 -6.65
C ARG A 270 18.27 -5.18 -7.43
N ASP A 271 17.55 -5.40 -8.53
CA ASP A 271 17.77 -6.52 -9.45
C ASP A 271 19.00 -6.33 -10.34
N GLY A 272 19.71 -5.21 -10.20
CA GLY A 272 20.93 -4.92 -10.97
C GLY A 272 20.65 -4.66 -12.45
N LEU A 273 19.43 -4.25 -12.81
CA LEU A 273 19.08 -3.96 -14.20
C LEU A 273 19.70 -2.64 -14.69
N ILE A 274 20.21 -1.79 -13.79
CA ILE A 274 20.83 -0.51 -14.15
C ILE A 274 22.34 -0.68 -14.07
N THR A 275 23.00 -0.66 -15.22
CA THR A 275 24.43 -0.97 -15.32
C THR A 275 25.18 0.09 -16.12
N ARG A 276 26.45 0.28 -15.79
CA ARG A 276 27.36 1.13 -16.55
C ARG A 276 28.10 0.29 -17.58
N ARG A 277 28.24 0.81 -18.80
CA ARG A 277 29.09 0.24 -19.86
C ARG A 277 30.58 0.52 -19.64
#